data_AF-A0AAD9Z6X4-F1
#
_entry.id   AF-A0AAD9Z6X4-F1
#
_cell.length_a   1.000
_cell.length_b   1.000
_cell.length_c   1.000
_cell.angle_alpha   90.00
_cell.angle_beta   90.00
_cell.angle_gamma   90.00
#
_symmetry.space_group_name_H-M   'P 1'
#
loop_
_entity.id
_entity.type
_entity.pdbx_description
1 polymer ?
#
loop_
_entity_poly.entity_id
_entity_poly.type
_entity_poly.pdbx_seq_one_letter_code
_entity_poly.pdbx_strand_id
1 'polypeptide(L)'
;MGNQTTDIWSIQRAAQSLPPETTRCTRLFGLSVTGRETWLQQRPLLDIIHHFLRTITKPYHWREDGVGNLATDPILSAAATLDIGPGVKAQGLHRDDFIWQKTHEIEQERYLPDSDVGIGLLVAGVKTRAENGATLFVPGSHLWADSRLPKAEEAVPVEMDVREAFLFLAQENQHLWWTREEVQQWSVAAQKQAGYLIDHPFLGYCDETDPIKLFRANDQT
;
A
#
# COMPACT_ATOMS: atom_id res chain seq x y z
N MET A 1 -15.72 39.60 7.12
CA MET A 1 -15.21 38.56 6.21
C MET A 1 -13.74 38.38 6.52
N GLY A 2 -13.40 37.43 7.38
CA GLY A 2 -12.03 37.13 7.77
C GLY A 2 -11.62 35.79 7.15
N ASN A 3 -10.60 35.82 6.31
CA ASN A 3 -10.05 34.67 5.61
C ASN A 3 -9.32 33.78 6.64
N GLN A 4 -9.93 32.67 7.07
CA GLN A 4 -9.24 31.66 7.86
C GLN A 4 -8.46 30.76 6.91
N THR A 5 -7.24 31.15 6.58
CA THR A 5 -6.23 30.21 6.07
C THR A 5 -5.86 29.28 7.22
N THR A 6 -6.45 28.09 7.25
CA THR A 6 -6.04 27.01 8.15
C THR A 6 -4.59 26.62 7.84
N ASP A 7 -3.71 26.88 8.79
CA ASP A 7 -2.29 26.53 8.76
C ASP A 7 -2.12 25.00 8.84
N ILE A 8 -1.80 24.40 7.70
CA ILE A 8 -1.62 22.95 7.51
C ILE A 8 -0.49 22.36 8.38
N TRP A 9 0.41 23.21 8.89
CA TRP A 9 1.58 22.78 9.67
C TRP A 9 1.28 22.60 11.17
N SER A 10 0.14 23.11 11.64
CA SER A 10 -0.25 23.03 13.07
C SER A 10 -0.66 21.61 13.55
N ILE A 11 -0.63 20.59 12.68
CA ILE A 11 -1.25 19.28 12.91
C ILE A 11 -0.24 18.18 13.33
N GLN A 12 1.07 18.42 13.28
CA GLN A 12 2.09 17.39 13.48
C GLN A 12 2.35 16.93 14.94
N ARG A 13 1.56 17.34 15.93
CA ARG A 13 1.72 16.86 17.32
C ARG A 13 0.48 16.12 17.84
N ALA A 14 0.29 14.88 17.42
CA ALA A 14 -0.42 13.88 18.23
C ALA A 14 -0.08 12.46 17.72
N ALA A 15 0.86 11.80 18.37
CA ALA A 15 0.79 10.35 18.44
C ALA A 15 -0.24 9.99 19.52
N GLN A 16 -1.09 9.02 19.22
CA GLN A 16 -1.93 8.19 20.11
C GLN A 16 -3.43 8.53 20.13
N SER A 17 -4.20 7.61 19.52
CA SER A 17 -5.66 7.58 19.26
C SER A 17 -6.14 8.34 18.02
N LEU A 18 -6.85 7.60 17.15
CA LEU A 18 -7.66 8.20 16.09
C LEU A 18 -8.74 9.07 16.74
N PRO A 19 -9.18 10.17 16.10
CA PRO A 19 -10.32 10.93 16.58
C PRO A 19 -11.50 9.99 16.90
N PRO A 20 -12.32 10.24 17.93
CA PRO A 20 -13.47 9.40 18.28
C PRO A 20 -14.41 9.13 17.10
N GLU A 21 -14.49 10.08 16.17
CA GLU A 21 -15.30 10.02 14.97
C GLU A 21 -14.63 9.25 13.82
N THR A 22 -13.36 8.82 13.97
CA THR A 22 -12.62 8.01 13.01
C THR A 22 -12.55 6.56 13.48
N THR A 23 -13.25 5.67 12.79
CA THR A 23 -13.16 4.23 13.03
C THR A 23 -12.25 3.58 11.99
N ARG A 24 -11.38 2.68 12.45
CA ARG A 24 -10.53 1.87 11.58
C ARG A 24 -10.85 0.40 11.79
N CYS A 25 -11.30 -0.27 10.74
CA CYS A 25 -11.44 -1.72 10.71
C CYS A 25 -10.18 -2.32 10.08
N THR A 26 -9.32 -2.93 10.91
CA THR A 26 -8.11 -3.63 10.45
C THR A 26 -8.44 -5.01 9.87
N ARG A 27 -7.46 -5.66 9.22
CA ARG A 27 -7.59 -7.03 8.70
C ARG A 27 -8.62 -7.18 7.56
N LEU A 28 -8.83 -6.12 6.77
CA LEU A 28 -9.77 -6.16 5.64
C LEU A 28 -9.49 -7.34 4.70
N PHE A 29 -8.22 -7.66 4.45
CA PHE A 29 -7.83 -8.79 3.61
C PHE A 29 -8.30 -10.14 4.16
N GLY A 30 -8.26 -10.34 5.48
CA GLY A 30 -8.78 -11.56 6.10
C GLY A 30 -10.30 -11.61 6.14
N LEU A 31 -10.93 -10.47 6.41
CA LEU A 31 -12.37 -10.36 6.65
C LEU A 31 -13.22 -10.30 5.37
N SER A 32 -12.69 -9.73 4.28
CA SER A 32 -13.44 -9.53 3.03
C SER A 32 -12.99 -10.50 1.95
N VAL A 33 -13.78 -11.56 1.73
CA VAL A 33 -13.58 -12.50 0.62
C VAL A 33 -13.58 -11.75 -0.72
N THR A 34 -14.49 -10.80 -0.92
CA THR A 34 -14.56 -10.00 -2.15
C THR A 34 -13.32 -9.13 -2.35
N GLY A 35 -12.85 -8.45 -1.29
CA GLY A 35 -11.63 -7.64 -1.37
C GLY A 35 -10.41 -8.49 -1.71
N ARG A 36 -10.24 -9.61 -0.99
CA ARG A 36 -9.11 -10.52 -1.13
C ARG A 36 -9.09 -11.28 -2.45
N GLU A 37 -10.18 -11.94 -2.79
CA GLU A 37 -10.25 -12.94 -3.87
C GLU A 37 -10.73 -12.34 -5.19
N THR A 38 -11.26 -11.12 -5.19
CA THR A 38 -11.78 -10.47 -6.41
C THR A 38 -11.08 -9.17 -6.71
N TRP A 39 -11.11 -8.19 -5.82
CA TRP A 39 -10.56 -6.86 -6.12
C TRP A 39 -9.05 -6.89 -6.26
N LEU A 40 -8.35 -7.50 -5.30
CA LEU A 40 -6.89 -7.55 -5.28
C LEU A 40 -6.28 -8.58 -6.24
N GLN A 41 -7.10 -9.44 -6.85
CA GLN A 41 -6.68 -10.43 -7.86
C GLN A 41 -6.89 -9.97 -9.30
N GLN A 42 -7.35 -8.72 -9.52
CA GLN A 42 -7.58 -8.21 -10.88
C GLN A 42 -6.26 -8.10 -11.64
N ARG A 43 -6.18 -8.71 -12.82
CA ARG A 43 -4.94 -8.74 -13.60
C ARG A 43 -4.41 -7.34 -13.95
N PRO A 44 -5.23 -6.37 -14.40
CA PRO A 44 -4.74 -5.01 -14.67
C PRO A 44 -4.13 -4.33 -13.44
N LEU A 45 -4.70 -4.56 -12.25
CA LEU A 45 -4.16 -4.05 -11.00
C LEU A 45 -2.79 -4.66 -10.70
N LEU A 46 -2.66 -5.98 -10.83
CA LEU A 46 -1.40 -6.68 -10.60
C LEU A 46 -0.31 -6.25 -11.60
N ASP A 47 -0.65 -6.02 -12.87
CA ASP A 47 0.30 -5.55 -13.87
C ASP A 47 0.82 -4.13 -13.54
N ILE A 48 -0.05 -3.24 -13.05
CA ILE A 48 0.36 -1.92 -12.54
C ILE A 48 1.29 -2.07 -11.34
N ILE A 49 0.90 -2.88 -10.35
CA ILE A 49 1.69 -3.11 -9.14
C ILE A 49 3.09 -3.65 -9.48
N HIS A 50 3.19 -4.65 -10.35
CA HIS A 50 4.46 -5.22 -10.77
C HIS A 50 5.30 -4.23 -11.59
N HIS A 51 4.67 -3.33 -12.36
CA HIS A 51 5.41 -2.32 -13.11
C HIS A 51 6.19 -1.37 -12.19
N PHE A 52 5.57 -0.94 -11.08
CA PHE A 52 6.16 0.04 -10.17
C PHE A 52 7.03 -0.59 -9.08
N LEU A 53 6.67 -1.76 -8.56
CA LEU A 53 7.25 -2.29 -7.31
C LEU A 53 8.03 -3.60 -7.46
N ARG A 54 8.04 -4.23 -8.64
CA ARG A 54 8.84 -5.45 -8.83
C ARG A 54 10.32 -5.08 -8.73
N THR A 55 10.97 -5.55 -7.68
CA THR A 55 12.39 -5.33 -7.47
C THR A 55 13.18 -6.29 -8.35
N ILE A 56 14.16 -5.80 -9.11
CA ILE A 56 15.00 -6.65 -9.96
C ILE A 56 16.47 -6.45 -9.62
N THR A 57 17.11 -7.49 -9.08
CA THR A 57 18.55 -7.52 -8.85
C THR A 57 19.26 -7.89 -10.15
N LYS A 58 20.08 -6.95 -10.65
CA LYS A 58 20.87 -7.13 -11.87
C LYS A 58 22.35 -6.82 -11.63
N PRO A 59 23.25 -7.77 -11.90
CA PRO A 59 23.03 -9.21 -12.09
C PRO A 59 22.90 -9.96 -10.76
N TYR A 60 22.16 -11.07 -10.74
CA TYR A 60 22.09 -11.96 -9.58
C TYR A 60 23.19 -13.03 -9.61
N HIS A 61 23.51 -13.58 -10.79
CA HIS A 61 24.65 -14.47 -10.96
C HIS A 61 25.36 -14.27 -12.28
N TRP A 62 26.64 -14.60 -12.28
CA TRP A 62 27.49 -14.70 -13.44
C TRP A 62 27.89 -16.15 -13.61
N ARG A 63 27.49 -16.77 -14.72
CA ARG A 63 27.84 -18.14 -15.09
C ARG A 63 28.43 -18.13 -16.50
N GLU A 64 29.10 -19.22 -16.87
CA GLU A 64 29.69 -19.36 -18.21
C GLU A 64 28.64 -19.27 -19.33
N ASP A 65 27.39 -19.62 -19.06
CA ASP A 65 26.25 -19.56 -19.98
C ASP A 65 25.49 -18.22 -19.96
N GLY A 66 25.89 -17.27 -19.10
CA GLY A 66 25.39 -15.91 -19.12
C GLY A 66 25.14 -15.28 -17.75
N VAL A 67 24.40 -14.16 -17.81
CA VAL A 67 24.06 -13.33 -16.66
C VAL A 67 22.58 -13.50 -16.36
N GLY A 68 22.26 -13.99 -15.16
CA GLY A 68 20.88 -14.14 -14.69
C GLY A 68 20.45 -12.96 -13.81
N ASN A 69 19.18 -12.55 -13.94
CA ASN A 69 18.55 -11.59 -13.04
C ASN A 69 17.67 -12.31 -12.03
N LEU A 70 17.45 -11.67 -10.88
CA LEU A 70 16.46 -12.10 -9.90
C LEU A 70 15.38 -11.03 -9.79
N ALA A 71 14.12 -11.43 -9.75
CA ALA A 71 12.99 -10.51 -9.61
C ALA A 71 12.10 -10.95 -8.45
N THR A 72 11.68 -9.97 -7.63
CA THR A 72 10.81 -10.18 -6.48
C THR A 72 9.53 -9.38 -6.61
N ASP A 73 8.41 -10.06 -6.37
CA ASP A 73 7.08 -9.46 -6.42
C ASP A 73 6.69 -8.82 -5.09
N PRO A 74 5.99 -7.67 -5.14
CA PRO A 74 5.51 -7.00 -3.93
C PRO A 74 4.43 -7.84 -3.25
N ILE A 75 4.45 -7.80 -1.92
CA ILE A 75 3.43 -8.41 -1.06
C ILE A 75 2.53 -7.33 -0.46
N LEU A 76 1.36 -7.73 -0.01
CA LEU A 76 0.44 -6.88 0.73
C LEU A 76 1.06 -6.47 2.05
N SER A 77 1.23 -5.16 2.23
CA SER A 77 1.76 -4.59 3.47
C SER A 77 0.65 -4.26 4.48
N ALA A 78 -0.52 -3.77 4.05
CA ALA A 78 -1.68 -3.53 4.93
C ALA A 78 -3.00 -3.53 4.16
N ALA A 79 -4.10 -3.81 4.87
CA ALA A 79 -5.45 -3.63 4.34
C ALA A 79 -6.43 -3.28 5.47
N ALA A 80 -7.02 -2.08 5.41
CA ALA A 80 -8.02 -1.62 6.36
C ALA A 80 -9.20 -0.91 5.67
N THR A 81 -10.30 -0.78 6.41
CA THR A 81 -11.36 0.18 6.08
C THR A 81 -11.29 1.34 7.06
N LEU A 82 -11.45 2.55 6.54
CA LEU A 82 -11.52 3.78 7.31
C LEU A 82 -12.93 4.34 7.19
N ASP A 83 -13.53 4.67 8.32
CA ASP A 83 -14.79 5.40 8.41
C ASP A 83 -14.52 6.71 9.14
N ILE A 84 -14.62 7.83 8.41
CA ILE A 84 -14.30 9.16 8.90
C ILE A 84 -15.61 9.93 9.10
N GLY A 85 -15.98 10.13 10.37
CA GLY A 85 -17.20 10.84 10.74
C GLY A 85 -17.10 12.36 10.55
N PRO A 86 -18.24 13.07 10.63
CA PRO A 86 -18.30 14.51 10.46
C PRO A 86 -17.43 15.27 11.48
N GLY A 87 -16.81 16.37 11.03
CA GLY A 87 -16.05 17.28 11.89
C GLY A 87 -14.61 16.86 12.18
N VAL A 88 -14.17 15.70 11.68
CA VAL A 88 -12.77 15.27 11.75
C VAL A 88 -11.89 16.25 10.95
N LYS A 89 -10.77 16.66 11.56
CA LYS A 89 -9.79 17.53 10.89
C LYS A 89 -9.03 16.76 9.81
N ALA A 90 -8.74 17.44 8.70
CA ALA A 90 -7.86 16.91 7.66
C ALA A 90 -6.50 16.50 8.25
N GLN A 91 -5.94 15.40 7.75
CA GLN A 91 -4.56 15.03 8.05
C GLN A 91 -3.60 16.01 7.37
N GLY A 92 -2.42 16.22 7.97
CA GLY A 92 -1.36 16.97 7.30
C GLY A 92 -0.91 16.24 6.03
N LEU A 93 -0.46 16.98 5.02
CA LEU A 93 0.13 16.38 3.82
C LEU A 93 1.40 15.60 4.22
N HIS A 94 1.49 14.35 3.77
CA HIS A 94 2.59 13.44 4.07
C HIS A 94 2.79 12.43 2.93
N ARG A 95 3.90 11.71 2.99
CA ARG A 95 4.17 10.54 2.14
C ARG A 95 4.11 9.30 3.00
N ASP A 96 3.31 8.34 2.60
CA ASP A 96 3.03 7.14 3.39
C ASP A 96 4.26 6.23 3.61
N ASP A 97 5.31 6.36 2.78
CA ASP A 97 6.54 5.59 2.88
C ASP A 97 7.46 5.97 4.06
N PHE A 98 7.11 7.01 4.84
CA PHE A 98 7.86 7.39 6.05
C PHE A 98 8.04 6.23 7.03
N ILE A 99 7.11 5.27 7.06
CA ILE A 99 7.16 4.09 7.92
C ILE A 99 8.33 3.15 7.59
N TRP A 100 8.85 3.22 6.38
CA TRP A 100 10.03 2.49 5.91
C TRP A 100 11.31 3.31 5.96
N GLN A 101 11.25 4.53 6.54
CA GLN A 101 12.37 5.45 6.60
C GLN A 101 12.94 5.77 5.20
N LYS A 102 12.08 5.70 4.17
CA LYS A 102 12.46 6.06 2.80
C LYS A 102 12.68 7.57 2.75
N THR A 103 13.82 7.97 2.19
CA THR A 103 14.15 9.36 1.91
C THR A 103 14.14 9.61 0.41
N HIS A 104 13.74 10.81 0.03
CA HIS A 104 13.74 11.31 -1.35
C HIS A 104 14.60 12.57 -1.38
N GLU A 105 15.91 12.39 -1.46
CA GLU A 105 16.86 13.49 -1.31
C GLU A 105 16.91 14.44 -2.52
N ILE A 106 16.56 13.92 -3.70
CA ILE A 106 16.77 14.60 -4.99
C ILE A 106 15.43 14.72 -5.72
N GLU A 107 15.18 15.92 -6.25
CA GLU A 107 14.05 16.16 -7.15
C GLU A 107 14.34 15.53 -8.51
N GLN A 108 13.38 14.79 -9.03
CA GLN A 108 13.51 14.00 -10.24
C GLN A 108 12.76 14.68 -11.39
N GLU A 109 13.34 14.72 -12.59
CA GLU A 109 12.63 15.22 -13.78
C GLU A 109 11.59 14.22 -14.32
N ARG A 110 11.76 12.93 -13.99
CA ARG A 110 10.90 11.82 -14.40
C ARG A 110 10.94 10.72 -13.36
N TYR A 111 9.92 9.86 -13.38
CA TYR A 111 9.88 8.68 -12.54
C TYR A 111 11.11 7.79 -12.77
N LEU A 112 11.73 7.34 -11.69
CA LEU A 112 12.80 6.36 -11.68
C LEU A 112 12.29 5.04 -11.10
N PRO A 113 12.41 3.91 -11.80
CA PRO A 113 12.17 2.61 -11.19
C PRO A 113 12.96 2.45 -9.89
N ASP A 114 12.37 1.76 -8.91
CA ASP A 114 12.91 1.56 -7.56
C ASP A 114 12.94 2.82 -6.66
N SER A 115 12.34 3.95 -7.08
CA SER A 115 12.18 5.13 -6.21
C SER A 115 11.17 4.92 -5.09
N ASP A 116 10.25 3.97 -5.23
CA ASP A 116 9.12 3.77 -4.33
C ASP A 116 9.15 2.40 -3.67
N VAL A 117 8.51 2.31 -2.50
CA VAL A 117 8.46 1.09 -1.68
C VAL A 117 7.04 0.53 -1.56
N GLY A 118 6.07 1.14 -2.24
CA GLY A 118 4.66 0.79 -2.09
C GLY A 118 3.71 1.48 -3.06
N ILE A 119 2.51 0.91 -3.16
CA ILE A 119 1.33 1.50 -3.80
C ILE A 119 0.15 1.43 -2.84
N GLY A 120 -0.54 2.55 -2.67
CA GLY A 120 -1.84 2.64 -2.02
C GLY A 120 -2.98 2.41 -3.02
N LEU A 121 -4.00 1.66 -2.58
CA LEU A 121 -5.27 1.49 -3.29
C LEU A 121 -6.41 1.89 -2.36
N LEU A 122 -7.06 3.01 -2.65
CA LEU A 122 -8.27 3.42 -1.96
C LEU A 122 -9.48 3.03 -2.81
N VAL A 123 -10.45 2.36 -2.20
CA VAL A 123 -11.74 2.03 -2.82
C VAL A 123 -12.83 2.78 -2.08
N ALA A 124 -13.63 3.56 -2.81
CA ALA A 124 -14.67 4.38 -2.24
C ALA A 124 -15.84 3.52 -1.71
N GLY A 125 -15.96 3.40 -0.38
CA GLY A 125 -17.12 2.78 0.28
C GLY A 125 -18.36 3.68 0.31
N VAL A 126 -18.13 4.99 0.28
CA VAL A 126 -19.13 6.06 0.12
C VAL A 126 -18.64 7.02 -0.97
N LYS A 127 -19.52 7.88 -1.49
CA LYS A 127 -19.08 8.95 -2.41
C LYS A 127 -18.09 9.86 -1.69
N THR A 128 -16.90 10.04 -2.24
CA THR A 128 -15.93 11.03 -1.73
C THR A 128 -16.09 12.31 -2.51
N ARG A 129 -16.21 13.44 -1.82
CA ARG A 129 -16.29 14.78 -2.39
C ARG A 129 -15.50 15.75 -1.53
N ALA A 130 -15.14 16.90 -2.09
CA ALA A 130 -14.45 17.94 -1.33
C ALA A 130 -15.22 18.30 -0.03
N GLU A 131 -16.56 18.34 -0.09
CA GLU A 131 -17.39 18.75 1.04
C GLU A 131 -17.42 17.74 2.20
N ASN A 132 -17.16 16.45 1.93
CA ASN A 132 -17.14 15.41 2.95
C ASN A 132 -15.74 14.89 3.28
N GLY A 133 -14.70 15.60 2.84
CA GLY A 133 -13.31 15.29 3.19
C GLY A 133 -12.69 14.21 2.33
N ALA A 134 -12.95 14.23 1.01
CA ALA A 134 -12.18 13.44 0.05
C ALA A 134 -10.68 13.54 0.29
N THR A 135 -9.97 12.43 0.10
CA THR A 135 -8.50 12.37 0.21
C THR A 135 -7.88 13.49 -0.61
N LEU A 136 -6.98 14.26 0.00
CA LEU A 136 -6.21 15.28 -0.69
C LEU A 136 -4.96 14.66 -1.31
N PHE A 137 -4.73 14.92 -2.59
CA PHE A 137 -3.59 14.40 -3.34
C PHE A 137 -2.87 15.52 -4.07
N VAL A 138 -1.55 15.46 -4.17
CA VAL A 138 -0.73 16.46 -4.87
C VAL A 138 -0.14 15.81 -6.13
N PRO A 139 -0.70 16.05 -7.32
CA PRO A 139 -0.19 15.47 -8.57
C PRO A 139 1.27 15.88 -8.83
N GLY A 140 2.10 14.91 -9.25
CA GLY A 140 3.52 15.15 -9.52
C GLY A 140 4.42 15.19 -8.28
N SER A 141 3.86 15.18 -7.07
CA SER A 141 4.66 15.29 -5.83
C SER A 141 5.60 14.10 -5.58
N HIS A 142 5.36 12.95 -6.20
CA HIS A 142 6.25 11.78 -6.20
C HIS A 142 7.65 12.07 -6.80
N LEU A 143 7.81 13.16 -7.54
CA LEU A 143 9.09 13.56 -8.12
C LEU A 143 9.90 14.51 -7.21
N TRP A 144 9.30 15.03 -6.14
CA TRP A 144 9.92 16.07 -5.34
C TRP A 144 10.94 15.53 -4.34
N ALA A 145 11.95 16.34 -4.02
CA ALA A 145 12.78 16.10 -2.85
C ALA A 145 12.01 16.39 -1.55
N ASP A 146 12.36 15.72 -0.46
CA ASP A 146 11.78 15.94 0.88
C ASP A 146 12.00 17.38 1.40
N SER A 147 12.98 18.09 0.85
CA SER A 147 13.26 19.50 1.16
C SER A 147 12.20 20.47 0.62
N ARG A 148 11.35 20.04 -0.32
CA ARG A 148 10.28 20.86 -0.91
C ARG A 148 8.98 20.63 -0.15
N LEU A 149 8.49 21.67 0.52
CA LEU A 149 7.22 21.63 1.23
C LEU A 149 6.03 21.74 0.25
N PRO A 150 5.02 20.86 0.33
CA PRO A 150 3.79 21.02 -0.44
C PRO A 150 2.97 22.21 0.06
N LYS A 151 2.26 22.88 -0.86
CA LYS A 151 1.31 23.94 -0.53
C LYS A 151 -0.13 23.44 -0.64
N ALA A 152 -1.03 24.05 0.12
CA ALA A 152 -2.43 23.65 0.16
C ALA A 152 -3.11 23.77 -1.22
N GLU A 153 -2.78 24.80 -1.99
CA GLU A 153 -3.30 25.02 -3.34
C GLU A 153 -2.81 24.01 -4.39
N GLU A 154 -1.77 23.23 -4.08
CA GLU A 154 -1.28 22.15 -4.96
C GLU A 154 -2.04 20.84 -4.73
N ALA A 155 -2.81 20.76 -3.65
CA ALA A 155 -3.60 19.58 -3.30
C ALA A 155 -4.98 19.64 -3.96
N VAL A 156 -5.38 18.52 -4.57
CA VAL A 156 -6.70 18.33 -5.17
C VAL A 156 -7.47 17.25 -4.41
N PRO A 157 -8.79 17.41 -4.20
CA PRO A 157 -9.63 16.36 -3.64
C PRO A 157 -9.80 15.21 -4.64
N VAL A 158 -9.60 13.98 -4.19
CA VAL A 158 -9.87 12.76 -4.95
C VAL A 158 -11.35 12.41 -4.80
N GLU A 159 -12.17 12.97 -5.69
CA GLU A 159 -13.60 12.71 -5.73
C GLU A 159 -13.92 11.42 -6.49
N MET A 160 -14.69 10.54 -5.86
CA MET A 160 -15.01 9.21 -6.38
C MET A 160 -16.47 8.87 -6.09
N ASP A 161 -17.13 8.20 -7.02
CA ASP A 161 -18.36 7.47 -6.76
C ASP A 161 -18.06 6.12 -6.08
N VAL A 162 -19.10 5.55 -5.45
CA VAL A 162 -18.99 4.27 -4.74
C VAL A 162 -18.47 3.18 -5.67
N ARG A 163 -17.44 2.44 -5.22
CA ARG A 163 -16.69 1.40 -5.96
C ARG A 163 -15.67 1.89 -6.97
N GLU A 164 -15.54 3.19 -7.20
CA GLU A 164 -14.35 3.70 -7.87
C GLU A 164 -13.13 3.54 -6.96
N ALA A 165 -11.96 3.49 -7.60
CA ALA A 165 -10.71 3.28 -6.92
C ALA A 165 -9.66 4.30 -7.37
N PHE A 166 -8.85 4.73 -6.41
CA PHE A 166 -7.73 5.62 -6.62
C PHE A 166 -6.43 4.90 -6.24
N LEU A 167 -5.48 4.90 -7.17
CA LEU A 167 -4.14 4.37 -6.98
C LEU A 167 -3.14 5.51 -6.92
N PHE A 168 -2.20 5.41 -5.98
CA PHE A 168 -1.12 6.36 -5.80
C PHE A 168 0.08 5.66 -5.17
N LEU A 169 1.27 6.23 -5.36
CA LEU A 169 2.48 5.75 -4.70
C LEU A 169 2.36 6.08 -3.21
N ALA A 170 2.34 5.05 -2.39
CA ALA A 170 2.04 5.14 -0.96
C ALA A 170 2.31 3.80 -0.28
N GLN A 171 2.33 3.80 1.05
CA GLN A 171 2.61 2.58 1.79
C GLN A 171 2.05 2.57 3.22
N GLU A 172 1.41 1.47 3.60
CA GLU A 172 0.91 1.29 4.97
C GLU A 172 1.34 -0.09 5.48
N ASN A 173 1.65 -0.25 6.76
CA ASN A 173 2.15 -1.51 7.33
C ASN A 173 1.17 -2.07 8.38
N GLN A 174 0.79 -3.33 8.23
CA GLN A 174 0.12 -4.14 9.24
C GLN A 174 0.83 -5.48 9.35
N HIS A 175 1.17 -5.88 10.58
CA HIS A 175 1.76 -7.19 10.83
C HIS A 175 0.78 -8.32 10.49
N LEU A 176 1.31 -9.52 10.28
CA LEU A 176 0.53 -10.74 10.03
C LEU A 176 -0.30 -11.10 11.27
N TRP A 177 -1.63 -11.11 11.13
CA TRP A 177 -2.61 -11.30 12.23
C TRP A 177 -3.59 -12.44 11.93
N TRP A 178 -3.26 -13.34 11.00
CA TRP A 178 -4.17 -14.39 10.53
C TRP A 178 -3.83 -15.75 11.12
N THR A 179 -4.86 -16.52 11.48
CA THR A 179 -4.67 -17.88 11.97
C THR A 179 -4.40 -18.83 10.80
N ARG A 180 -3.83 -20.00 11.11
CA ARG A 180 -3.60 -21.04 10.11
C ARG A 180 -4.88 -21.44 9.40
N GLU A 181 -5.96 -21.61 10.16
CA GLU A 181 -7.27 -22.03 9.68
C GLU A 181 -7.86 -20.98 8.74
N GLU A 182 -7.71 -19.70 9.05
CA GLU A 182 -8.15 -18.60 8.17
C GLU A 182 -7.41 -18.67 6.82
N VAL A 183 -6.08 -18.75 6.86
CA VAL A 183 -5.22 -18.75 5.66
C VAL A 183 -5.45 -19.97 4.76
N GLN A 184 -5.74 -21.14 5.35
CA GLN A 184 -6.05 -22.37 4.61
C GLN A 184 -7.27 -22.23 3.70
N GLN A 185 -8.24 -21.37 4.05
CA GLN A 185 -9.44 -21.14 3.25
C GLN A 185 -9.20 -20.22 2.05
N TRP A 186 -8.05 -19.55 1.97
CA TRP A 186 -7.77 -18.58 0.92
C TRP A 186 -7.27 -19.25 -0.35
N SER A 187 -7.39 -18.54 -1.48
CA SER A 187 -6.75 -18.98 -2.71
C SER A 187 -5.22 -18.94 -2.60
N VAL A 188 -4.55 -19.75 -3.43
CA VAL A 188 -3.07 -19.73 -3.52
C VAL A 188 -2.57 -18.33 -3.92
N ALA A 189 -3.29 -17.62 -4.79
CA ALA A 189 -2.91 -16.27 -5.20
C ALA A 189 -2.98 -15.28 -4.02
N ALA A 190 -4.04 -15.35 -3.21
CA ALA A 190 -4.17 -14.54 -2.02
C ALA A 190 -3.12 -14.89 -0.93
N GLN A 191 -2.78 -16.17 -0.76
CA GLN A 191 -1.71 -16.61 0.13
C GLN A 191 -0.35 -16.03 -0.30
N LYS A 192 -0.04 -16.08 -1.59
CA LYS A 192 1.17 -15.45 -2.15
C LYS A 192 1.17 -13.95 -1.91
N GLN A 193 0.07 -13.27 -2.23
CA GLN A 193 -0.02 -11.82 -2.02
C GLN A 193 0.12 -11.45 -0.53
N ALA A 194 -0.29 -12.30 0.39
CA ALA A 194 -0.08 -12.13 1.83
C ALA A 194 1.34 -12.50 2.33
N GLY A 195 2.25 -12.88 1.44
CA GLY A 195 3.64 -13.22 1.78
C GLY A 195 3.85 -14.69 2.19
N TYR A 196 2.85 -15.56 2.04
CA TYR A 196 3.04 -17.00 2.18
C TYR A 196 3.58 -17.56 0.86
N LEU A 197 4.82 -17.24 0.54
CA LEU A 197 5.57 -17.87 -0.55
C LEU A 197 7.06 -17.78 -0.25
N ILE A 198 7.83 -18.69 -0.81
CA ILE A 198 9.25 -18.39 -1.00
C ILE A 198 9.37 -17.50 -2.22
N ASP A 199 10.06 -16.39 -2.04
CA ASP A 199 10.68 -15.74 -3.18
C ASP A 199 12.12 -16.20 -3.30
N HIS A 200 12.45 -16.73 -4.49
CA HIS A 200 13.77 -17.28 -4.74
C HIS A 200 14.81 -16.16 -4.63
N PRO A 201 16.04 -16.41 -4.14
CA PRO A 201 16.53 -17.63 -3.51
C PRO A 201 16.32 -17.72 -1.99
N PHE A 202 16.06 -16.63 -1.25
CA PHE A 202 16.22 -16.66 0.22
C PHE A 202 15.18 -15.90 1.06
N LEU A 203 14.06 -15.45 0.49
CA LEU A 203 13.01 -14.74 1.25
C LEU A 203 11.82 -15.65 1.52
N GLY A 204 11.34 -15.66 2.77
CA GLY A 204 10.07 -16.31 3.14
C GLY A 204 10.13 -17.81 3.47
N TYR A 205 11.30 -18.37 3.80
CA TYR A 205 11.41 -19.77 4.20
C TYR A 205 10.60 -20.12 5.46
N CYS A 206 9.93 -21.27 5.41
CA CYS A 206 9.54 -22.01 6.60
C CYS A 206 10.10 -23.42 6.50
N ASP A 207 11.04 -23.76 7.38
CA ASP A 207 11.77 -25.05 7.39
C ASP A 207 12.37 -25.41 6.02
N GLU A 208 13.03 -24.45 5.36
CA GLU A 208 13.63 -24.59 4.02
C GLU A 208 12.61 -24.89 2.90
N THR A 209 11.31 -24.77 3.17
CA THR A 209 10.23 -25.03 2.21
C THR A 209 9.25 -23.88 2.07
N ASP A 210 8.44 -23.92 1.01
CA ASP A 210 7.42 -22.91 0.74
C ASP A 210 6.32 -22.97 1.82
N PRO A 211 6.03 -21.86 2.52
CA PRO A 211 5.00 -21.81 3.57
C PRO A 211 3.63 -22.34 3.11
N ILE A 212 3.27 -22.24 1.81
CA ILE A 212 2.02 -22.78 1.27
C ILE A 212 1.91 -24.29 1.50
N LYS A 213 3.02 -25.03 1.45
CA LYS A 213 3.03 -26.48 1.66
C LYS A 213 2.52 -26.85 3.06
N LEU A 214 2.81 -26.03 4.07
CA LEU A 214 2.35 -26.26 5.45
C LEU A 214 0.84 -26.09 5.61
N PHE A 215 0.19 -25.31 4.74
CA PHE A 215 -1.26 -25.15 4.73
C PHE A 215 -1.97 -26.28 3.97
N ARG A 216 -1.26 -27.01 3.11
CA ARG A 216 -1.81 -28.05 2.21
C ARG A 216 -1.40 -29.48 2.58
N ALA A 217 -0.65 -29.68 3.67
CA ALA A 217 -0.14 -30.99 4.08
C ALA A 217 -1.22 -32.07 4.33
N ASN A 218 -2.50 -31.68 4.48
CA ASN A 218 -3.63 -32.60 4.68
C ASN A 218 -4.37 -32.98 3.39
N ASP A 219 -4.02 -32.41 2.24
CA ASP A 219 -4.68 -32.73 0.94
C ASP A 219 -4.09 -34.00 0.27
N GLN A 220 -3.19 -34.72 0.95
CA GLN A 220 -2.52 -35.95 0.46
C GLN A 220 -2.88 -37.24 1.22
N THR A 221 -3.98 -37.27 1.97
CA THR A 221 -4.48 -38.51 2.63
C THR A 221 -5.86 -38.90 2.13
#